data_AF-A0A1V1P006-F1
#
_entry.id   AF-A0A1V1P006-F1
#
_cell.length_a   1.000
_cell.length_b   1.000
_cell.length_c   1.000
_cell.angle_alpha   90.00
_cell.angle_beta   90.00
_cell.angle_gamma   90.00
#
_symmetry.space_group_name_H-M   'P 1'
#
loop_
_entity.id
_entity.type
_entity.pdbx_description
1 polymer ?
#
loop_
_entity_poly.entity_id
_entity_poly.type
_entity_poly.pdbx_seq_one_letter_code
_entity_poly.pdbx_strand_id
1 'polypeptide(L)'
;MLYIDFIDTETGKQVFEEGKIIEAQDGIIEYLKLRFDALPESSIQIIKGMGDLKNLSRLRKFAYTCHSKEDFQNFLARLLPEKKWKKAIKKSQARH
;
A
#
# COMPACT_ATOMS: atom_id res chain seq x y z
N MET A 1 -4.11 -12.63 32.47
CA MET A 1 -4.91 -11.44 32.16
C MET A 1 -3.96 -10.27 31.93
N LEU A 2 -3.30 -10.22 30.76
CA LEU A 2 -2.18 -9.30 30.45
C LEU A 2 -2.29 -8.67 29.05
N TYR A 3 -3.31 -9.03 28.27
CA TYR A 3 -3.49 -8.56 26.90
C TYR A 3 -4.26 -7.24 26.80
N ILE A 4 -5.05 -6.90 27.84
CA ILE A 4 -5.93 -5.73 27.80
C ILE A 4 -5.16 -4.46 28.16
N ASP A 5 -4.28 -4.50 29.16
CA ASP A 5 -3.46 -3.35 29.57
C ASP A 5 -2.43 -2.91 28.52
N PHE A 6 -1.91 -3.82 27.68
CA PHE A 6 -0.92 -3.45 26.68
C PHE A 6 -1.52 -2.64 25.52
N ILE A 7 -2.78 -2.92 25.14
CA ILE A 7 -3.51 -2.22 24.06
C ILE A 7 -3.93 -0.81 24.49
N ASP A 8 -4.09 -0.55 25.78
CA ASP A 8 -4.52 0.78 26.27
C ASP A 8 -3.38 1.82 26.28
N THR A 9 -2.13 1.36 26.25
CA THR A 9 -0.96 2.24 26.14
C THR A 9 -0.87 2.90 24.75
N GLU A 10 -0.35 4.13 24.67
CA GLU A 10 -0.10 4.81 23.38
C GLU A 10 0.77 3.96 22.44
N THR A 11 1.70 3.19 23.01
CA THR A 11 2.53 2.22 22.29
C THR A 11 1.73 1.06 21.72
N GLY A 12 0.79 0.49 22.49
CA GLY A 12 -0.09 -0.58 22.01
C GLY A 12 -1.02 -0.15 20.88
N LYS A 13 -1.52 1.09 20.92
CA LYS A 13 -2.32 1.68 19.85
C LYS A 13 -1.50 1.85 18.57
N GLN A 14 -0.26 2.35 18.67
CA GLN A 14 0.64 2.49 17.52
C GLN A 14 0.98 1.14 16.87
N VAL A 15 1.33 0.13 17.68
CA VAL A 15 1.64 -1.23 17.16
C VAL A 15 0.40 -1.85 16.51
N PHE A 16 -0.79 -1.63 17.07
CA PHE A 16 -2.03 -2.12 16.50
C PHE A 16 -2.39 -1.43 15.19
N GLU A 17 -2.17 -0.11 15.08
CA GLU A 17 -2.36 0.63 13.84
C GLU A 17 -1.34 0.23 12.77
N GLU A 18 -0.06 0.05 13.12
CA GLU A 18 0.96 -0.48 12.22
C GLU A 18 0.61 -1.89 11.72
N GLY A 19 0.14 -2.77 12.61
CA GLY A 19 -0.32 -4.10 12.25
C GLY A 19 -1.43 -4.05 11.20
N LYS A 20 -2.44 -3.19 11.40
CA LYS A 20 -3.53 -2.99 10.43
C LYS A 20 -3.06 -2.42 9.10
N ILE A 21 -2.08 -1.53 9.12
CA ILE A 21 -1.50 -0.96 7.90
C ILE A 21 -0.82 -2.07 7.10
N ILE A 22 0.03 -2.88 7.74
CA ILE A 22 0.74 -3.98 7.09
C ILE A 22 -0.25 -5.00 6.53
N GLU A 23 -1.24 -5.42 7.33
CA GLU A 23 -2.28 -6.36 6.88
C GLU A 23 -3.06 -5.83 5.68
N ALA A 24 -3.42 -4.54 5.69
CA ALA A 24 -4.09 -3.90 4.58
C ALA A 24 -3.21 -3.81 3.32
N GLN A 25 -1.91 -3.54 3.47
CA GLN A 25 -0.95 -3.52 2.37
C GLN A 25 -0.81 -4.90 1.72
N ASP A 26 -0.54 -5.92 2.53
CA ASP A 26 -0.34 -7.29 2.04
C ASP A 26 -1.62 -7.83 1.41
N GLY A 27 -2.79 -7.59 2.02
CA GLY A 27 -4.07 -8.02 1.45
C GLY A 27 -4.36 -7.41 0.07
N ILE A 28 -3.94 -6.16 -0.19
CA ILE A 28 -4.08 -5.54 -1.52
C ILE A 28 -3.12 -6.19 -2.51
N ILE A 29 -1.86 -6.41 -2.12
CA ILE A 29 -0.83 -7.00 -2.97
C ILE A 29 -1.20 -8.43 -3.36
N GLU A 30 -1.62 -9.25 -2.40
CA GLU A 30 -2.06 -10.62 -2.64
C GLU A 30 -3.27 -10.66 -3.57
N TYR A 31 -4.28 -9.82 -3.31
CA TYR A 31 -5.46 -9.76 -4.17
C TYR A 31 -5.11 -9.41 -5.62
N LEU A 32 -4.24 -8.43 -5.83
CA LEU A 32 -3.82 -8.02 -7.17
C LEU A 32 -2.93 -9.05 -7.86
N LYS A 33 -2.08 -9.77 -7.11
CA LYS A 33 -1.33 -10.92 -7.63
C LYS A 33 -2.27 -12.03 -8.09
N LEU A 34 -3.29 -12.35 -7.30
CA LEU A 34 -4.30 -13.35 -7.67
C LEU A 34 -5.09 -12.93 -8.93
N ARG A 35 -5.45 -11.64 -9.03
CA ARG A 35 -6.27 -11.15 -10.14
C ARG A 35 -5.50 -10.95 -11.44
N PHE A 36 -4.25 -10.51 -11.35
CA PHE A 36 -3.50 -10.06 -12.52
C PHE A 36 -2.14 -10.78 -12.68
N ASP A 37 -1.90 -11.89 -11.99
CA ASP A 37 -0.69 -12.73 -12.00
C ASP A 37 0.57 -12.07 -11.40
N ALA A 38 0.98 -10.91 -11.91
CA ALA A 38 2.17 -10.19 -11.47
C ALA A 38 2.00 -8.67 -11.53
N LEU A 39 2.20 -8.02 -10.39
CA LEU A 39 2.36 -6.57 -10.26
C LEU A 39 3.84 -6.21 -10.40
N PRO A 40 4.18 -5.07 -11.02
CA PRO A 40 5.55 -4.59 -10.99
C PRO A 40 5.99 -4.27 -9.57
N GLU A 41 7.24 -4.60 -9.27
CA GLU A 41 7.88 -4.43 -7.96
C GLU A 41 7.78 -2.98 -7.45
N SER A 42 7.85 -2.00 -8.35
CA SER A 42 7.67 -0.59 -8.03
C SER A 42 6.28 -0.30 -7.42
N SER A 43 5.22 -0.92 -7.92
CA SER A 43 3.87 -0.80 -7.36
C SER A 43 3.78 -1.45 -5.98
N ILE A 44 4.41 -2.61 -5.79
CA ILE A 44 4.44 -3.31 -4.49
C ILE A 44 5.13 -2.45 -3.44
N GLN A 45 6.30 -1.88 -3.74
CA GLN A 45 7.02 -1.01 -2.82
C GLN A 45 6.26 0.27 -2.49
N ILE A 46 5.52 0.82 -3.46
CA ILE A 46 4.65 1.97 -3.22
C ILE A 46 3.55 1.63 -2.23
N ILE A 47 2.90 0.48 -2.38
CA ILE A 47 1.83 0.02 -1.48
C ILE A 47 2.40 -0.19 -0.08
N LYS A 48 3.53 -0.91 0.05
CA LYS A 48 4.24 -1.12 1.33
C LYS A 48 4.72 0.18 1.98
N GLY A 49 4.98 1.22 1.19
CA GLY A 49 5.37 2.54 1.68
C GLY A 49 4.20 3.45 2.09
N MET A 50 2.96 2.99 1.99
CA MET A 50 1.76 3.76 2.30
C MET A 50 1.34 3.54 3.76
N GLY A 51 1.60 4.53 4.61
CA GLY A 51 1.23 4.49 6.05
C GLY A 51 -0.16 5.06 6.36
N ASP A 52 -1.00 5.34 5.35
CA ASP A 52 -2.31 5.94 5.54
C ASP A 52 -3.43 4.92 5.26
N LEU A 53 -4.14 4.52 6.31
CA LEU A 53 -5.24 3.55 6.24
C LEU A 53 -6.39 4.00 5.34
N LYS A 54 -6.66 5.31 5.21
CA LYS A 54 -7.73 5.81 4.33
C LYS A 54 -7.36 5.60 2.87
N ASN A 55 -6.11 5.89 2.51
CA ASN A 55 -5.59 5.66 1.17
C ASN A 55 -5.49 4.17 0.86
N LEU A 56 -5.05 3.33 1.81
CA LEU A 56 -5.07 1.87 1.66
C LEU A 56 -6.49 1.34 1.48
N SER A 57 -7.47 1.83 2.24
CA SER A 57 -8.88 1.45 2.08
C SER A 57 -9.43 1.83 0.70
N ARG A 58 -9.12 3.03 0.22
CA ARG A 58 -9.48 3.48 -1.14
C ARG A 58 -8.82 2.61 -2.20
N LEU A 59 -7.53 2.31 -2.03
CA LEU A 59 -6.76 1.48 -2.94
C LEU A 59 -7.31 0.06 -3.00
N ARG A 60 -7.67 -0.52 -1.85
CA ARG A 60 -8.30 -1.84 -1.76
C ARG A 60 -9.65 -1.88 -2.48
N LYS A 61 -10.50 -0.88 -2.27
CA LYS A 61 -11.78 -0.76 -3.01
C LYS A 61 -11.54 -0.68 -4.52
N PHE A 62 -10.57 0.13 -4.92
CA PHE A 62 -10.23 0.27 -6.33
C PHE A 62 -9.65 -1.02 -6.92
N ALA A 63 -8.86 -1.78 -6.16
CA ALA A 63 -8.35 -3.07 -6.59
C ALA A 63 -9.48 -4.04 -6.99
N TYR A 64 -10.60 -4.05 -6.26
CA TYR A 64 -11.78 -4.85 -6.60
C TYR A 64 -12.51 -4.35 -7.86
N THR A 65 -12.52 -3.05 -8.13
CA THR A 65 -13.28 -2.47 -9.25
C THR A 65 -12.45 -2.25 -10.52
N CYS A 66 -11.12 -2.21 -10.43
CA CYS A 66 -10.27 -1.93 -11.57
C CYS A 66 -10.38 -3.02 -12.65
N HIS A 67 -10.38 -2.62 -13.91
CA HIS A 67 -10.54 -3.53 -15.04
C HIS A 67 -9.19 -4.03 -15.59
N SER A 68 -8.11 -3.29 -15.33
CA SER A 68 -6.77 -3.60 -15.81
C SER A 68 -5.68 -3.18 -14.82
N LYS A 69 -4.48 -3.74 -15.00
CA LYS A 69 -3.28 -3.35 -14.23
C LYS A 69 -2.95 -1.87 -14.41
N GLU A 70 -3.08 -1.35 -15.62
CA GLU A 70 -2.77 0.05 -15.94
C GLU A 70 -3.73 1.01 -15.25
N ASP A 71 -5.02 0.67 -15.21
CA ASP A 71 -6.03 1.44 -14.49
C ASP A 71 -5.70 1.52 -12.98
N PHE A 72 -5.30 0.39 -12.39
CA PHE A 72 -4.80 0.35 -11.01
C PHE A 72 -3.55 1.20 -10.79
N GLN A 73 -2.57 1.13 -11.68
CA GLN A 73 -1.33 1.91 -11.57
C GLN A 73 -1.58 3.42 -11.68
N ASN A 74 -2.47 3.83 -12.59
CA ASN A 74 -2.86 5.23 -12.73
C ASN A 74 -3.55 5.74 -11.46
N PHE A 75 -4.43 4.94 -10.86
CA PHE A 75 -5.06 5.30 -9.59
C PHE A 75 -4.05 5.35 -8.44
N LEU A 76 -3.12 4.40 -8.37
CA LEU A 76 -2.04 4.40 -7.40
C LEU A 76 -1.16 5.65 -7.52
N ALA A 77 -0.85 6.08 -8.75
CA ALA A 77 -0.09 7.29 -9.01
C ALA A 77 -0.82 8.56 -8.51
N ARG A 78 -2.16 8.60 -8.61
CA ARG A 78 -2.98 9.72 -8.12
C ARG A 78 -3.06 9.80 -6.60
N LEU A 79 -2.96 8.66 -5.92
CA LEU A 79 -2.95 8.61 -4.45
C LEU A 79 -1.60 9.00 -3.85
N LEU A 80 -0.54 9.05 -4.67
CA LEU A 80 0.77 9.50 -4.22
C LEU A 80 0.88 11.03 -4.31
N PRO A 81 1.30 11.72 -3.23
CA PRO A 81 1.68 13.11 -3.36
C PRO A 81 2.87 13.22 -4.32
N GLU A 82 2.78 14.14 -5.29
CA GLU A 82 3.69 14.32 -6.45
C GLU A 82 5.20 14.23 -6.12
N LYS A 83 5.59 14.50 -4.87
CA LYS A 83 6.99 14.43 -4.40
C LYS A 83 7.62 13.04 -4.46
N LYS A 84 6.87 11.93 -4.34
CA LYS A 84 7.47 10.57 -4.30
C LYS A 84 7.61 9.90 -5.67
N TRP A 85 6.74 10.21 -6.63
CA TRP A 85 6.77 9.62 -7.99
C TRP A 85 8.00 10.07 -8.79
N LYS A 86 8.39 11.35 -8.69
CA LYS A 86 9.57 11.90 -9.40
C LYS A 86 10.90 11.28 -8.96
N LYS A 87 11.02 10.75 -7.75
CA LYS A 87 12.23 10.05 -7.28
C LYS A 87 12.32 8.60 -7.77
N ALA A 88 11.18 7.90 -7.90
CA ALA A 88 11.15 6.53 -8.40
C ALA A 88 11.49 6.45 -9.90
N ILE A 89 10.96 7.37 -10.72
CA ILE A 89 11.27 7.42 -12.16
C ILE A 89 12.73 7.80 -12.40
N LYS A 90 13.28 8.77 -11.64
CA LYS A 90 14.69 9.18 -11.79
C LYS A 90 15.68 8.04 -11.52
N LYS A 91 15.32 7.07 -10.67
CA LYS A 91 16.20 5.95 -10.31
C LYS A 91 16.24 4.85 -11.38
N SER A 92 15.19 4.72 -12.19
CA SER A 92 15.18 3.84 -13.37
C SER A 92 15.88 4.43 -14.59
N GLN A 93 15.89 5.76 -14.75
CA GLN A 93 16.60 6.43 -15.85
C GLN A 93 18.11 6.63 -15.62
N ALA A 94 18.61 6.41 -14.40
CA ALA A 94 20.04 6.56 -14.08
C ALA A 94 20.85 5.24 -14.19
N ARG A 95 20.24 4.17 -14.72
CA ARG A 95 20.89 2.85 -14.93
C ARG A 95 20.85 2.39 -16.39
N HIS A 96 20.82 3.33 -17.33
CA HIS A 96 21.02 3.07 -18.75
C HIS A 96 22.02 4.06 -19.31
#